data_AF-A0A7X8JV44-F1
#
_entry.id   AF-A0A7X8JV44-F1
#
_cell.length_a   1.000
_cell.length_b   1.000
_cell.length_c   1.000
_cell.angle_alpha   90.00
_cell.angle_beta   90.00
_cell.angle_gamma   90.00
#
_symmetry.space_group_name_H-M   'P 1'
#
loop_
_entity.id
_entity.type
_entity.pdbx_description
1 polymer ?
#
loop_
_entity_poly.entity_id
_entity_poly.type
_entity_poly.pdbx_seq_one_letter_code
_entity_poly.pdbx_strand_id
1 'polypeptide(L)'
;MKKKNSVILFILISIFICTVNVQASTVFTSYGYTEIDQYYYQLWKDMGDTTMTIDDDGSFSCEWQDINNALFKKGRKLNIENSYREIDNITVDYDCDYQPEGISYLAVYGMKEVEDSEILEYYIVESWGTWKPYESMESLGTINVDAGTYDIYKIINRVPVGSIMDKRVNQYWSVRSSKRTSGTVSVIEHFKAWESLGMNMWDMNEVAFMVEGLQSSGRADVKSVTITINETNTPAEEFIVGDINGDGDTNSIDFGMLRKYLLGFIDGFNYEYGLEAADINGDGDIDSIDFGIYRKYLLGVITELTI
;
A
#
# COMPACT_ATOMS: atom_id res chain seq x y z
N MET A 1 -5.92 90.42 -22.32
CA MET A 1 -5.43 89.45 -21.32
C MET A 1 -6.15 88.13 -21.51
N LYS A 2 -5.42 87.05 -21.85
CA LYS A 2 -5.96 85.74 -22.22
C LYS A 2 -6.40 84.95 -20.97
N LYS A 3 -7.62 84.38 -20.98
CA LYS A 3 -8.10 83.41 -19.99
C LYS A 3 -7.29 82.10 -20.13
N LYS A 4 -6.66 81.64 -19.05
CA LYS A 4 -6.11 80.28 -18.94
C LYS A 4 -7.12 79.42 -18.18
N ASN A 5 -7.69 78.43 -18.85
CA ASN A 5 -8.50 77.38 -18.23
C ASN A 5 -7.54 76.34 -17.63
N SER A 6 -7.57 76.15 -16.31
CA SER A 6 -6.91 75.01 -15.66
C SER A 6 -7.77 73.77 -15.80
N VAL A 7 -7.26 72.78 -16.53
CA VAL A 7 -7.81 71.43 -16.58
C VAL A 7 -7.14 70.64 -15.45
N ILE A 8 -7.92 70.18 -14.47
CA ILE A 8 -7.44 69.27 -13.42
C ILE A 8 -7.51 67.85 -13.97
N LEU A 9 -6.35 67.23 -14.15
CA LEU A 9 -6.21 65.84 -14.59
C LEU A 9 -6.23 64.92 -13.36
N PHE A 10 -7.31 64.15 -13.18
CA PHE A 10 -7.36 63.07 -12.20
C PHE A 10 -6.64 61.85 -12.77
N ILE A 11 -5.48 61.52 -12.23
CA ILE A 11 -4.80 60.25 -12.50
C ILE A 11 -5.42 59.20 -11.56
N LEU A 12 -6.26 58.32 -12.12
CA LEU A 12 -6.68 57.09 -11.44
C LEU A 12 -5.49 56.12 -11.39
N ILE A 13 -4.90 55.96 -10.21
CA ILE A 13 -3.96 54.88 -9.93
C ILE A 13 -4.80 53.62 -9.70
N SER A 14 -4.89 52.77 -10.71
CA SER A 14 -5.47 51.43 -10.57
C SER A 14 -4.49 50.57 -9.79
N ILE A 15 -4.76 50.37 -8.50
CA ILE A 15 -4.04 49.40 -7.67
C ILE A 15 -4.46 48.02 -8.16
N PHE A 16 -3.59 47.34 -8.90
CA PHE A 16 -3.76 45.95 -9.26
C PHE A 16 -3.46 45.12 -8.00
N ILE A 17 -4.49 44.76 -7.25
CA ILE A 17 -4.36 43.82 -6.14
C ILE A 17 -4.21 42.44 -6.78
N CYS A 18 -2.97 41.95 -6.90
CA CYS A 18 -2.73 40.54 -7.12
C CYS A 18 -3.26 39.81 -5.88
N THR A 19 -4.41 39.16 -6.01
CA THR A 19 -4.85 38.15 -5.06
C THR A 19 -3.93 36.95 -5.23
N VAL A 20 -2.91 36.85 -4.39
CA VAL A 20 -2.23 35.57 -4.15
C VAL A 20 -3.25 34.70 -3.42
N ASN A 21 -3.79 33.69 -4.11
CA ASN A 21 -4.47 32.58 -3.46
C ASN A 21 -3.38 31.79 -2.72
N VAL A 22 -3.14 32.12 -1.45
CA VAL A 22 -2.45 31.22 -0.54
C VAL A 22 -3.51 30.25 -0.05
N GLN A 23 -3.59 29.08 -0.68
CA GLN A 23 -4.30 27.94 -0.11
C GLN A 23 -3.46 27.44 1.07
N ALA A 24 -4.11 27.08 2.18
CA ALA A 24 -3.42 26.75 3.42
C ALA A 24 -2.86 25.32 3.34
N SER A 25 -1.56 25.16 3.59
CA SER A 25 -0.91 23.86 3.82
C SER A 25 -1.61 23.11 4.96
N THR A 26 -1.78 21.80 4.84
CA THR A 26 -2.35 20.98 5.93
C THR A 26 -1.26 20.67 6.95
N VAL A 27 -1.50 20.93 8.24
CA VAL A 27 -0.52 20.72 9.30
C VAL A 27 -1.09 19.83 10.40
N PHE A 28 -0.35 18.79 10.78
CA PHE A 28 -0.63 17.92 11.93
C PHE A 28 0.46 18.07 12.99
N THR A 29 0.08 18.24 14.27
CA THR A 29 1.04 18.25 15.41
C THR A 29 0.79 17.11 16.42
N SER A 30 -0.21 16.29 16.11
CA SER A 30 -0.61 15.09 16.83
C SER A 30 -1.19 14.10 15.81
N TYR A 31 -1.87 13.05 16.25
CA TYR A 31 -2.50 12.13 15.31
C TYR A 31 -3.33 12.88 14.27
N GLY A 32 -3.02 12.65 13.00
CA GLY A 32 -3.66 13.30 11.87
C GLY A 32 -3.75 12.35 10.70
N TYR A 33 -4.87 12.41 9.97
CA TYR A 33 -5.11 11.63 8.78
C TYR A 33 -5.88 12.48 7.77
N THR A 34 -5.45 12.46 6.51
CA THR A 34 -6.20 13.07 5.41
C THR A 34 -5.92 12.31 4.12
N GLU A 35 -6.83 12.46 3.16
CA GLU A 35 -6.69 11.94 1.81
C GLU A 35 -6.72 13.11 0.83
N ILE A 36 -5.72 13.15 -0.06
CA ILE A 36 -5.60 14.15 -1.11
C ILE A 36 -5.33 13.37 -2.40
N ASP A 37 -6.25 13.50 -3.36
CA ASP A 37 -6.30 12.69 -4.57
C ASP A 37 -6.26 11.18 -4.26
N GLN A 38 -5.24 10.48 -4.76
CA GLN A 38 -5.06 9.04 -4.57
C GLN A 38 -4.18 8.67 -3.36
N TYR A 39 -3.69 9.67 -2.60
CA TYR A 39 -2.78 9.46 -1.48
C TYR A 39 -3.46 9.73 -0.15
N TYR A 40 -3.16 8.89 0.84
CA TYR A 40 -3.38 9.23 2.23
C TYR A 40 -2.10 9.78 2.85
N TYR A 41 -2.28 10.65 3.84
CA TYR A 41 -1.22 11.16 4.70
C TYR A 41 -1.57 10.86 6.14
N GLN A 42 -0.59 10.44 6.93
CA GLN A 42 -0.80 10.10 8.33
C GLN A 42 0.37 10.53 9.20
N LEU A 43 0.05 11.18 10.31
CA LEU A 43 0.93 11.32 11.47
C LEU A 43 0.38 10.45 12.59
N TRP A 44 1.20 9.60 13.18
CA TRP A 44 0.94 8.93 14.45
C TRP A 44 2.12 9.14 15.40
N LYS A 45 1.85 9.28 16.70
CA LYS A 45 2.86 9.34 17.76
C LYS A 45 2.29 8.85 19.09
N ASP A 46 3.15 8.50 20.03
CA ASP A 46 2.76 8.23 21.42
C ASP A 46 3.10 9.38 22.39
N MET A 47 4.30 9.92 22.34
CA MET A 47 4.84 10.97 23.22
C MET A 47 5.80 11.89 22.45
N GLY A 48 6.03 13.10 22.98
CA GLY A 48 6.94 14.11 22.44
C GLY A 48 6.26 15.04 21.45
N ASP A 49 7.02 15.93 20.82
CA ASP A 49 6.50 16.93 19.89
C ASP A 49 6.72 16.49 18.44
N THR A 50 5.72 16.71 17.60
CA THR A 50 5.80 16.39 16.17
C THR A 50 5.11 17.47 15.36
N THR A 51 5.56 17.67 14.12
CA THR A 51 4.85 18.44 13.10
C THR A 51 4.96 17.69 11.78
N MET A 52 3.86 17.58 11.05
CA MET A 52 3.81 17.14 9.66
C MET A 52 3.11 18.22 8.85
N THR A 53 3.77 18.76 7.83
CA THR A 53 3.20 19.76 6.93
C THR A 53 3.09 19.14 5.54
N ILE A 54 1.89 19.17 4.97
CA ILE A 54 1.59 18.67 3.63
C ILE A 54 1.39 19.88 2.72
N ASP A 55 2.20 19.94 1.66
CA ASP A 55 2.19 21.02 0.69
C ASP A 55 1.24 20.73 -0.48
N ASP A 56 0.90 21.77 -1.26
CA ASP A 56 -0.10 21.69 -2.33
C ASP A 56 0.29 20.75 -3.48
N ASP A 57 1.59 20.50 -3.69
CA ASP A 57 2.11 19.55 -4.70
C ASP A 57 2.20 18.11 -4.18
N GLY A 58 1.80 17.89 -2.93
CA GLY A 58 1.84 16.59 -2.26
C GLY A 58 3.22 16.21 -1.72
N SER A 59 4.22 17.10 -1.72
CA SER A 59 5.37 16.93 -0.82
C SER A 59 4.90 17.01 0.64
N PHE A 60 5.72 16.48 1.54
CA PHE A 60 5.50 16.74 2.96
C PHE A 60 6.83 16.91 3.68
N SER A 61 6.79 17.71 4.74
CA SER A 61 7.89 17.82 5.69
C SER A 61 7.44 17.30 7.04
N CYS A 62 8.39 16.76 7.80
CA CYS A 62 8.16 16.42 9.18
C CYS A 62 9.30 16.83 10.09
N GLU A 63 8.95 17.20 11.32
CA GLU A 63 9.86 17.47 12.42
C GLU A 63 9.36 16.68 13.63
N TRP A 64 10.29 16.10 14.39
CA TRP A 64 10.00 15.44 15.65
C TRP A 64 11.05 15.82 16.68
N GLN A 65 10.62 15.92 17.94
CA GLN A 65 11.49 16.29 19.04
C GLN A 65 11.11 15.52 20.31
N ASP A 66 12.11 14.91 20.94
CA ASP A 66 11.99 14.23 22.23
C ASP A 66 10.83 13.23 22.27
N ILE A 67 10.62 12.51 21.16
CA ILE A 67 9.55 11.52 21.02
C ILE A 67 9.95 10.17 21.63
N ASN A 68 8.98 9.28 21.88
CA ASN A 68 9.27 7.85 22.08
C ASN A 68 9.11 7.08 20.75
N ASN A 69 7.98 7.21 20.07
CA ASN A 69 7.79 6.77 18.69
C ASN A 69 6.90 7.75 17.90
N ALA A 70 7.29 8.06 16.67
CA ALA A 70 6.48 8.83 15.71
C ALA A 70 6.63 8.29 14.28
N LEU A 71 5.51 8.18 13.57
CA LEU A 71 5.44 7.76 12.16
C LEU A 71 4.80 8.86 11.32
N PHE A 72 5.44 9.20 10.22
CA PHE A 72 4.97 10.16 9.21
C PHE A 72 4.89 9.44 7.86
N LYS A 73 3.69 9.37 7.28
CA LYS A 73 3.43 8.54 6.09
C LYS A 73 2.74 9.34 4.99
N LYS A 74 3.15 9.09 3.76
CA LYS A 74 2.35 9.31 2.54
C LYS A 74 2.22 7.98 1.83
N GLY A 75 1.00 7.51 1.60
CA GLY A 75 0.77 6.17 1.04
C GLY A 75 -0.44 6.08 0.14
N ARG A 76 -0.58 4.92 -0.50
CA ARG A 76 -1.77 4.51 -1.24
C ARG A 76 -2.34 3.25 -0.61
N LYS A 77 -3.66 3.17 -0.58
CA LYS A 77 -4.34 1.89 -0.34
C LYS A 77 -4.28 1.07 -1.63
N LEU A 78 -4.05 -0.23 -1.47
CA LEU A 78 -4.14 -1.20 -2.56
C LEU A 78 -5.57 -1.71 -2.59
N ASN A 79 -6.23 -1.61 -3.74
CA ASN A 79 -7.54 -2.19 -3.96
C ASN A 79 -7.37 -3.60 -4.54
N ILE A 80 -6.85 -4.51 -3.73
CA ILE A 80 -6.70 -5.92 -4.10
C ILE A 80 -7.81 -6.73 -3.46
N GLU A 81 -8.46 -7.56 -4.27
CA GLU A 81 -9.51 -8.45 -3.79
C GLU A 81 -8.89 -9.68 -3.14
N ASN A 82 -7.87 -10.28 -3.78
CA ASN A 82 -7.32 -11.54 -3.29
C ASN A 82 -5.85 -11.53 -2.94
N SER A 83 -4.93 -10.90 -3.71
CA SER A 83 -3.50 -10.98 -3.36
C SER A 83 -2.66 -9.94 -4.06
N TYR A 84 -1.52 -9.59 -3.44
CA TYR A 84 -0.51 -8.73 -4.09
C TYR A 84 0.03 -9.35 -5.41
N ARG A 85 -0.21 -10.66 -5.63
CA ARG A 85 0.09 -11.37 -6.87
C ARG A 85 -0.71 -10.88 -8.08
N GLU A 86 -1.85 -10.21 -7.85
CA GLU A 86 -2.63 -9.50 -8.89
C GLU A 86 -1.98 -8.17 -9.30
N ILE A 87 -0.86 -7.80 -8.66
CA ILE A 87 -0.14 -6.57 -8.97
C ILE A 87 1.15 -6.93 -9.68
N ASP A 88 1.22 -6.57 -10.97
CA ASP A 88 2.40 -6.73 -11.80
C ASP A 88 3.60 -6.01 -11.19
N ASN A 89 3.39 -4.76 -10.78
CA ASN A 89 4.46 -3.91 -10.31
C ASN A 89 3.97 -2.81 -9.36
N ILE A 90 4.75 -2.60 -8.29
CA ILE A 90 4.63 -1.43 -7.44
C ILE A 90 6.01 -0.80 -7.31
N THR A 91 6.11 0.47 -7.68
CA THR A 91 7.32 1.28 -7.49
C THR A 91 7.01 2.50 -6.64
N VAL A 92 7.90 2.77 -5.69
CA VAL A 92 7.91 4.03 -4.92
C VAL A 92 9.13 4.83 -5.35
N ASP A 93 8.91 5.90 -6.12
CA ASP A 93 9.95 6.85 -6.49
C ASP A 93 9.94 8.02 -5.50
N TYR A 94 11.09 8.31 -4.88
CA TYR A 94 11.17 9.29 -3.80
C TYR A 94 12.45 10.14 -3.83
N ASP A 95 12.35 11.34 -3.25
CA ASP A 95 13.49 12.20 -2.93
C ASP A 95 13.25 12.86 -1.57
N CYS A 96 14.21 12.70 -0.65
CA CYS A 96 14.12 13.19 0.71
C CYS A 96 15.44 13.79 1.19
N ASP A 97 15.38 15.00 1.76
CA ASP A 97 16.43 15.53 2.63
C ASP A 97 16.17 15.05 4.07
N TYR A 98 16.90 14.01 4.47
CA TYR A 98 16.66 13.25 5.68
C TYR A 98 17.74 13.53 6.74
N GLN A 99 17.36 14.19 7.84
CA GLN A 99 18.27 14.69 8.87
C GLN A 99 17.82 14.23 10.28
N PRO A 100 17.94 12.92 10.57
CA PRO A 100 17.61 12.39 11.89
C PRO A 100 18.68 12.71 12.94
N GLU A 101 18.25 12.96 14.17
CA GLU A 101 19.10 13.12 15.37
C GLU A 101 18.77 11.99 16.37
N GLY A 102 19.30 10.79 16.09
CA GLY A 102 19.08 9.59 16.90
C GLY A 102 18.58 8.42 16.06
N ILE A 103 17.79 7.52 16.66
CA ILE A 103 17.23 6.37 15.95
C ILE A 103 16.04 6.84 15.12
N SER A 104 16.08 6.53 13.83
CA SER A 104 15.04 6.87 12.86
C SER A 104 15.26 6.01 11.62
N TYR A 105 14.20 5.75 10.86
CA TYR A 105 14.25 5.02 9.60
C TYR A 105 13.51 5.77 8.49
N LEU A 106 14.05 5.66 7.28
CA LEU A 106 13.43 6.09 6.03
C LEU A 106 13.13 4.83 5.21
N ALA A 107 11.86 4.53 4.98
CA ALA A 107 11.46 3.24 4.43
C ALA A 107 10.20 3.30 3.57
N VAL A 108 10.04 2.32 2.69
CA VAL A 108 8.71 1.90 2.24
C VAL A 108 8.12 0.97 3.29
N TYR A 109 6.85 1.16 3.61
CA TYR A 109 6.15 0.54 4.73
C TYR A 109 4.77 0.06 4.32
N GLY A 110 4.29 -0.99 4.98
CA GLY A 110 2.87 -1.31 5.00
C GLY A 110 2.53 -2.24 6.15
N MET A 111 1.27 -2.17 6.58
CA MET A 111 0.74 -3.00 7.65
C MET A 111 -0.67 -3.50 7.32
N LYS A 112 -0.92 -4.77 7.63
CA LYS A 112 -2.24 -5.39 7.51
C LYS A 112 -2.53 -6.20 8.77
N GLU A 113 -3.73 -6.01 9.31
CA GLU A 113 -4.33 -6.97 10.22
C GLU A 113 -4.90 -8.12 9.38
N VAL A 114 -4.42 -9.33 9.63
CA VAL A 114 -4.68 -10.52 8.81
C VAL A 114 -5.82 -11.33 9.40
N GLU A 115 -5.80 -11.49 10.72
CA GLU A 115 -6.86 -12.04 11.56
C GLU A 115 -6.93 -11.20 12.84
N ASP A 116 -7.97 -11.38 13.67
CA ASP A 116 -8.14 -10.67 14.95
C ASP A 116 -6.91 -10.79 15.90
N SER A 117 -6.00 -11.74 15.65
CA SER A 117 -4.82 -12.02 16.46
C SER A 117 -3.47 -11.87 15.75
N GLU A 118 -3.44 -11.56 14.45
CA GLU A 118 -2.18 -11.48 13.68
C GLU A 118 -2.06 -10.20 12.83
N ILE A 119 -0.89 -9.57 12.91
CA ILE A 119 -0.50 -8.42 12.10
C ILE A 119 0.69 -8.82 11.24
N LEU A 120 0.65 -8.47 9.96
CA LEU A 120 1.82 -8.39 9.11
C LEU A 120 2.22 -6.93 8.94
N GLU A 121 3.48 -6.67 9.19
CA GLU A 121 4.08 -5.37 9.01
C GLU A 121 5.36 -5.54 8.20
N TYR A 122 5.62 -4.68 7.22
CA TYR A 122 6.83 -4.79 6.43
C TYR A 122 7.53 -3.45 6.27
N TYR A 123 8.84 -3.55 6.10
CA TYR A 123 9.74 -2.42 5.90
C TYR A 123 10.75 -2.74 4.81
N ILE A 124 10.88 -1.83 3.85
CA ILE A 124 11.99 -1.78 2.90
C ILE A 124 12.78 -0.51 3.24
N VAL A 125 13.82 -0.68 4.05
CA VAL A 125 14.58 0.42 4.68
C VAL A 125 15.68 0.89 3.73
N GLU A 126 15.60 2.17 3.38
CA GLU A 126 16.52 2.84 2.45
C GLU A 126 17.63 3.62 3.19
N SER A 127 17.29 4.20 4.34
CA SER A 127 18.22 4.93 5.21
C SER A 127 17.80 4.82 6.67
N TRP A 128 18.69 5.26 7.54
CA TRP A 128 18.49 5.25 8.98
C TRP A 128 19.31 6.36 9.64
N GLY A 129 18.99 6.66 10.90
CA GLY A 129 19.76 7.54 11.77
C GLY A 129 21.00 6.86 12.36
N THR A 130 21.09 6.80 13.69
CA THR A 130 22.28 6.31 14.41
C THR A 130 22.43 4.79 14.43
N TRP A 131 21.36 4.03 14.16
CA TRP A 131 21.38 2.56 14.24
C TRP A 131 20.79 1.93 12.98
N LYS A 132 21.53 1.00 12.36
CA LYS A 132 21.02 0.19 11.24
C LYS A 132 20.18 -0.95 11.82
N PRO A 133 18.93 -1.14 11.37
CA PRO A 133 18.11 -2.27 11.80
C PRO A 133 18.81 -3.60 11.66
N TYR A 134 18.87 -4.36 12.76
CA TYR A 134 19.31 -5.76 12.84
C TYR A 134 20.75 -6.04 12.35
N GLU A 135 21.63 -5.03 12.32
CA GLU A 135 23.00 -5.19 11.80
C GLU A 135 23.86 -6.25 12.51
N SER A 136 23.51 -6.58 13.76
CA SER A 136 24.20 -7.60 14.57
C SER A 136 23.61 -9.00 14.41
N MET A 137 22.51 -9.14 13.67
CA MET A 137 21.85 -10.41 13.40
C MET A 137 22.26 -10.96 12.04
N GLU A 138 22.34 -12.29 11.93
CA GLU A 138 22.50 -12.96 10.64
C GLU A 138 21.24 -12.77 9.79
N SER A 139 21.41 -12.31 8.55
CA SER A 139 20.31 -12.15 7.60
C SER A 139 19.80 -13.51 7.12
N LEU A 140 18.51 -13.62 6.84
CA LEU A 140 17.90 -14.81 6.22
C LEU A 140 18.31 -14.99 4.76
N GLY A 141 18.76 -13.91 4.13
CA GLY A 141 19.19 -13.86 2.75
C GLY A 141 19.39 -12.43 2.30
N THR A 142 19.68 -12.25 1.02
CA THR A 142 19.84 -10.92 0.42
C THR A 142 19.12 -10.84 -0.91
N ILE A 143 18.61 -9.66 -1.26
CA ILE A 143 18.14 -9.32 -2.61
C ILE A 143 19.04 -8.22 -3.20
N ASN A 144 19.33 -8.33 -4.50
CA ASN A 144 19.98 -7.26 -5.27
C ASN A 144 18.95 -6.65 -6.23
N VAL A 145 18.55 -5.41 -5.97
CA VAL A 145 17.52 -4.67 -6.73
C VAL A 145 17.76 -3.17 -6.56
N ASP A 146 17.29 -2.34 -7.50
CA ASP A 146 17.39 -0.87 -7.42
C ASP A 146 18.81 -0.33 -7.16
N ALA A 147 19.81 -0.98 -7.77
CA ALA A 147 21.24 -0.71 -7.59
C ALA A 147 21.73 -0.79 -6.13
N GLY A 148 21.03 -1.55 -5.28
CA GLY A 148 21.39 -1.83 -3.90
C GLY A 148 21.39 -3.33 -3.60
N THR A 149 21.97 -3.66 -2.46
CA THR A 149 21.82 -4.97 -1.81
C THR A 149 21.07 -4.75 -0.52
N TYR A 150 20.09 -5.62 -0.23
CA TYR A 150 19.30 -5.55 0.98
C TYR A 150 19.45 -6.85 1.76
N ASP A 151 19.73 -6.73 3.04
CA ASP A 151 19.73 -7.84 3.99
C ASP A 151 18.28 -8.10 4.43
N ILE A 152 17.85 -9.37 4.42
CA ILE A 152 16.47 -9.75 4.73
C ILE A 152 16.37 -10.29 6.16
N TYR A 153 15.38 -9.81 6.92
CA TYR A 153 15.10 -10.27 8.28
C TYR A 153 13.61 -10.53 8.49
N LYS A 154 13.31 -11.48 9.39
CA LYS A 154 11.96 -11.75 9.91
C LYS A 154 11.98 -11.67 11.43
N ILE A 155 11.17 -10.79 11.98
CA ILE A 155 11.01 -10.62 13.42
C ILE A 155 9.59 -10.99 13.81
N ILE A 156 9.44 -11.67 14.94
CA ILE A 156 8.13 -12.02 15.47
C ILE A 156 8.03 -11.40 16.85
N ASN A 157 7.11 -10.44 16.98
CA ASN A 157 6.81 -9.74 18.21
C ASN A 157 5.41 -10.08 18.70
N ARG A 158 5.11 -9.70 19.94
CA ARG A 158 3.77 -9.74 20.51
C ARG A 158 3.46 -8.37 21.10
N VAL A 159 2.34 -7.80 20.71
CA VAL A 159 1.84 -6.53 21.26
C VAL A 159 0.54 -6.77 22.02
N PRO A 160 0.43 -6.27 23.26
CA PRO A 160 -0.79 -6.42 24.04
C PRO A 160 -1.92 -5.57 23.42
N VAL A 161 -3.10 -6.17 23.27
CA VAL A 161 -4.33 -5.52 22.84
C VAL A 161 -5.39 -5.66 23.93
N GLY A 162 -5.67 -4.55 24.61
CA GLY A 162 -6.53 -4.55 25.79
C GLY A 162 -5.89 -5.30 26.97
N SER A 163 -6.72 -5.94 27.81
CA SER A 163 -6.26 -6.62 29.03
C SER A 163 -6.15 -8.15 28.92
N ILE A 164 -6.43 -8.74 27.75
CA ILE A 164 -6.67 -10.19 27.63
C ILE A 164 -5.99 -10.85 26.41
N MET A 165 -5.64 -10.11 25.35
CA MET A 165 -5.11 -10.71 24.11
C MET A 165 -3.80 -10.06 23.66
N ASP A 166 -2.86 -10.87 23.19
CA ASP A 166 -1.67 -10.41 22.49
C ASP A 166 -1.84 -10.64 20.99
N LYS A 167 -1.67 -9.61 20.17
CA LYS A 167 -1.52 -9.78 18.73
C LYS A 167 -0.10 -10.22 18.41
N ARG A 168 0.05 -11.25 17.58
CA ARG A 168 1.34 -11.64 17.00
C ARG A 168 1.64 -10.72 15.83
N VAL A 169 2.80 -10.06 15.87
CA VAL A 169 3.26 -9.18 14.79
C VAL A 169 4.39 -9.87 14.06
N ASN A 170 4.14 -10.28 12.83
CA ASN A 170 5.16 -10.75 11.91
C ASN A 170 5.72 -9.52 11.18
N GLN A 171 6.99 -9.21 11.38
CA GLN A 171 7.64 -8.07 10.73
C GLN A 171 8.66 -8.55 9.71
N TYR A 172 8.51 -8.12 8.46
CA TYR A 172 9.41 -8.46 7.35
C TYR A 172 10.25 -7.26 6.97
N TRP A 173 11.55 -7.45 6.85
CA TRP A 173 12.49 -6.35 6.64
C TRP A 173 13.39 -6.67 5.45
N SER A 174 13.52 -5.69 4.56
CA SER A 174 14.64 -5.57 3.64
C SER A 174 15.42 -4.34 4.04
N VAL A 175 16.66 -4.47 4.47
CA VAL A 175 17.47 -3.35 4.97
C VAL A 175 18.65 -3.13 4.05
N ARG A 176 18.72 -1.95 3.42
CA ARG A 176 19.78 -1.64 2.46
C ARG A 176 21.17 -1.73 3.13
N SER A 177 22.15 -2.24 2.41
CA SER A 177 23.53 -2.36 2.91
C SER A 177 24.23 -1.01 3.11
N SER A 178 23.79 0.01 2.38
CA SER A 178 24.27 1.39 2.48
C SER A 178 23.11 2.38 2.36
N LYS A 179 23.16 3.48 3.12
CA LYS A 179 22.12 4.51 3.16
C LYS A 179 21.90 5.16 1.79
N ARG A 180 20.64 5.40 1.43
CA ARG A 180 20.18 6.17 0.27
C ARG A 180 18.95 6.97 0.66
N THR A 181 18.83 8.20 0.17
CA THR A 181 17.69 9.10 0.50
C THR A 181 16.91 9.57 -0.73
N SER A 182 17.20 9.00 -1.91
CA SER A 182 16.42 9.21 -3.12
C SER A 182 16.58 8.05 -4.11
N GLY A 183 15.58 7.84 -4.95
CA GLY A 183 15.56 6.81 -5.99
C GLY A 183 14.25 6.04 -6.01
N THR A 184 14.26 4.90 -6.69
CA THR A 184 13.08 4.04 -6.83
C THR A 184 13.23 2.78 -5.98
N VAL A 185 12.14 2.36 -5.33
CA VAL A 185 12.03 1.07 -4.63
C VAL A 185 11.02 0.19 -5.37
N SER A 186 11.46 -0.98 -5.82
CA SER A 186 10.69 -1.99 -6.53
C SER A 186 10.05 -2.96 -5.53
N VAL A 187 8.90 -2.58 -4.97
CA VAL A 187 8.29 -3.23 -3.78
C VAL A 187 7.96 -4.71 -4.02
N ILE A 188 7.42 -5.06 -5.19
CA ILE A 188 7.03 -6.43 -5.53
C ILE A 188 8.25 -7.37 -5.58
N GLU A 189 9.44 -6.89 -5.96
CA GLU A 189 10.65 -7.71 -5.97
C GLU A 189 11.10 -8.09 -4.55
N HIS A 190 10.91 -7.20 -3.57
CA HIS A 190 11.14 -7.53 -2.16
C HIS A 190 10.12 -8.56 -1.66
N PHE A 191 8.85 -8.43 -2.04
CA PHE A 191 7.82 -9.41 -1.66
C PHE A 191 8.14 -10.80 -2.20
N LYS A 192 8.52 -10.91 -3.48
CA LYS A 192 8.98 -12.17 -4.10
C LYS A 192 10.19 -12.76 -3.37
N ALA A 193 11.18 -11.93 -3.02
CA ALA A 193 12.35 -12.40 -2.28
C ALA A 193 11.99 -12.93 -0.88
N TRP A 194 11.12 -12.24 -0.15
CA TRP A 194 10.61 -12.70 1.14
C TRP A 194 9.90 -14.05 1.02
N GLU A 195 9.00 -14.20 0.04
CA GLU A 195 8.30 -15.48 -0.18
C GLU A 195 9.23 -16.62 -0.55
N SER A 196 10.29 -16.35 -1.35
CA SER A 196 11.31 -17.35 -1.66
C SER A 196 12.06 -17.89 -0.43
N LEU A 197 12.02 -17.15 0.68
CA LEU A 197 12.59 -17.50 1.98
C LEU A 197 11.54 -18.04 2.96
N GLY A 198 10.32 -18.34 2.49
CA GLY A 198 9.23 -18.84 3.33
C GLY A 198 8.58 -17.77 4.21
N MET A 199 8.75 -16.49 3.86
CA MET A 199 8.10 -15.37 4.52
C MET A 199 6.82 -15.03 3.77
N ASN A 200 5.77 -15.81 4.02
CA ASN A 200 4.47 -15.67 3.34
C ASN A 200 3.95 -14.24 3.43
N MET A 201 3.70 -13.64 2.27
CA MET A 201 3.04 -12.36 2.15
C MET A 201 1.55 -12.59 2.04
N TRP A 202 0.78 -11.90 2.87
CA TRP A 202 -0.66 -11.82 2.73
C TRP A 202 -1.03 -10.67 1.81
N ASP A 203 -2.33 -10.45 1.64
CA ASP A 203 -2.88 -9.55 0.64
C ASP A 203 -2.81 -8.13 1.20
N MET A 204 -1.60 -7.60 1.24
CA MET A 204 -1.28 -6.28 1.76
C MET A 204 -2.17 -5.23 1.10
N ASN A 205 -2.86 -4.44 1.92
CA ASN A 205 -3.81 -3.45 1.43
C ASN A 205 -3.24 -2.02 1.42
N GLU A 206 -1.93 -1.87 1.64
CA GLU A 206 -1.28 -0.57 1.59
C GLU A 206 0.20 -0.64 1.23
N VAL A 207 0.65 0.47 0.64
CA VAL A 207 2.06 0.82 0.44
C VAL A 207 2.23 2.30 0.77
N ALA A 208 3.17 2.62 1.65
CA ALA A 208 3.47 3.97 2.06
C ALA A 208 4.97 4.24 2.04
N PHE A 209 5.35 5.48 1.72
CA PHE A 209 6.64 6.01 2.10
C PHE A 209 6.56 6.57 3.53
N MET A 210 7.52 6.21 4.37
CA MET A 210 7.49 6.47 5.80
C MET A 210 8.81 7.05 6.31
N VAL A 211 8.68 8.05 7.17
CA VAL A 211 9.72 8.47 8.12
C VAL A 211 9.28 8.02 9.52
N GLU A 212 10.10 7.24 10.21
CA GLU A 212 9.87 6.83 11.60
C GLU A 212 10.96 7.41 12.49
N GLY A 213 10.60 7.97 13.64
CA GLY A 213 11.51 8.36 14.71
C GLY A 213 11.28 7.49 15.95
N LEU A 214 12.37 7.04 16.59
CA LEU A 214 12.34 6.26 17.82
C LEU A 214 13.26 6.87 18.86
N GLN A 215 12.73 7.27 20.02
CA GLN A 215 13.49 7.84 21.13
C GLN A 215 14.50 8.91 20.69
N SER A 216 14.06 9.79 19.80
CA SER A 216 14.94 10.67 19.03
C SER A 216 14.29 12.01 18.70
N SER A 217 15.07 12.85 18.03
CA SER A 217 14.63 14.08 17.40
C SER A 217 15.07 14.06 15.93
N GLY A 218 14.61 15.01 15.13
CA GLY A 218 15.07 15.17 13.75
C GLY A 218 14.04 15.81 12.84
N ARG A 219 14.40 15.87 11.57
CA ARG A 219 13.51 16.35 10.51
C ARG A 219 13.74 15.61 9.20
N ALA A 220 12.71 15.62 8.36
CA ALA A 220 12.81 15.16 6.99
C ALA A 220 11.98 16.08 6.08
N ASP A 221 12.56 16.49 4.96
CA ASP A 221 11.86 17.18 3.89
C ASP A 221 11.70 16.20 2.72
N VAL A 222 10.49 15.65 2.57
CA VAL A 222 10.13 14.66 1.55
C VAL A 222 9.61 15.40 0.32
N LYS A 223 10.56 15.81 -0.52
CA LYS A 223 10.34 16.66 -1.70
C LYS A 223 9.44 15.99 -2.74
N SER A 224 9.53 14.68 -2.89
CA SER A 224 8.64 13.93 -3.78
C SER A 224 8.48 12.50 -3.34
N VAL A 225 7.26 11.98 -3.47
CA VAL A 225 6.94 10.55 -3.41
C VAL A 225 5.86 10.29 -4.45
N THR A 226 6.18 9.41 -5.39
CA THR A 226 5.25 8.90 -6.41
C THR A 226 5.14 7.39 -6.26
N ILE A 227 3.92 6.91 -6.00
CA ILE A 227 3.61 5.48 -5.89
C ILE A 227 2.85 5.05 -7.15
N THR A 228 3.57 4.36 -8.03
CA THR A 228 3.02 3.76 -9.24
C THR A 228 2.65 2.33 -8.94
N ILE A 229 1.39 1.99 -9.21
CA ILE A 229 0.85 0.65 -9.10
C ILE A 229 0.39 0.31 -10.52
N ASN A 230 1.07 -0.66 -11.11
CA ASN A 230 0.59 -1.32 -12.31
C ASN A 230 -0.01 -2.62 -11.82
N GLU A 231 -1.33 -2.65 -11.71
CA GLU A 231 -2.05 -3.91 -11.58
C GLU A 231 -1.75 -4.75 -12.81
N THR A 232 -1.78 -6.08 -12.67
CA THR A 232 -1.92 -6.92 -13.86
C THR A 232 -3.20 -6.43 -14.53
N ASN A 233 -3.07 -5.61 -15.58
CA ASN A 233 -4.05 -5.66 -16.64
C ASN A 233 -3.82 -7.03 -17.29
N THR A 234 -4.18 -8.10 -16.59
CA THR A 234 -4.89 -9.16 -17.26
C THR A 234 -6.00 -8.37 -17.95
N PRO A 235 -6.07 -8.35 -19.30
CA PRO A 235 -7.37 -8.16 -19.89
C PRO A 235 -8.29 -9.07 -19.09
N ALA A 236 -9.52 -8.68 -18.76
CA ALA A 236 -10.49 -9.71 -18.50
C ALA A 236 -10.46 -10.62 -19.74
N GLU A 237 -9.68 -11.69 -19.73
CA GLU A 237 -10.17 -12.94 -20.26
C GLU A 237 -11.37 -13.15 -19.37
N GLU A 238 -12.54 -12.76 -19.88
CA GLU A 238 -13.81 -13.18 -19.32
C GLU A 238 -13.66 -14.69 -19.15
N PHE A 239 -13.44 -15.14 -17.91
CA PHE A 239 -13.61 -16.55 -17.62
C PHE A 239 -15.06 -16.87 -17.97
N ILE A 240 -15.28 -18.02 -18.61
CA ILE A 240 -16.62 -18.41 -18.98
C ILE A 240 -17.28 -18.96 -17.72
N VAL A 241 -18.39 -18.35 -17.29
CA VAL A 241 -19.13 -18.84 -16.12
C VAL A 241 -19.50 -20.31 -16.36
N GLY A 242 -19.08 -21.17 -15.44
CA GLY A 242 -19.22 -22.62 -15.51
C GLY A 242 -18.12 -23.38 -16.28
N ASP A 243 -17.12 -22.74 -16.89
CA ASP A 243 -15.90 -23.40 -17.37
C ASP A 243 -14.89 -23.54 -16.22
N ILE A 244 -15.02 -24.63 -15.46
CA ILE A 244 -14.30 -24.84 -14.19
C ILE A 244 -12.91 -25.43 -14.45
N ASN A 245 -12.72 -26.09 -15.60
CA ASN A 245 -11.46 -26.71 -15.97
C ASN A 245 -10.59 -25.85 -16.92
N GLY A 246 -11.14 -24.75 -17.45
CA GLY A 246 -10.46 -23.81 -18.33
C GLY A 246 -10.28 -24.32 -19.76
N ASP A 247 -11.13 -25.23 -20.23
CA ASP A 247 -11.04 -25.79 -21.59
C ASP A 247 -11.82 -24.99 -22.64
N GLY A 248 -12.56 -23.96 -22.21
CA GLY A 248 -13.36 -23.07 -23.04
C GLY A 248 -14.81 -23.54 -23.23
N ASP A 249 -15.20 -24.70 -22.71
CA ASP A 249 -16.53 -25.28 -22.92
C ASP A 249 -17.27 -25.50 -21.58
N THR A 250 -18.34 -24.76 -21.31
CA THR A 250 -19.24 -25.01 -20.17
C THR A 250 -20.03 -26.32 -20.34
N ASN A 251 -19.58 -27.42 -19.73
CA ASN A 251 -20.17 -28.74 -19.99
C ASN A 251 -20.22 -29.70 -18.77
N SER A 252 -20.52 -30.98 -19.05
CA SER A 252 -20.70 -32.01 -18.01
C SER A 252 -19.42 -32.36 -17.23
N ILE A 253 -18.24 -32.02 -17.78
CA ILE A 253 -16.95 -32.23 -17.12
C ILE A 253 -16.83 -31.27 -15.94
N ASP A 254 -17.10 -29.99 -16.15
CA ASP A 254 -17.09 -28.93 -15.14
C ASP A 254 -18.11 -29.19 -14.06
N PHE A 255 -19.34 -29.56 -14.45
CA PHE A 255 -20.36 -29.98 -13.49
C PHE A 255 -19.91 -31.14 -12.60
N GLY A 256 -19.12 -32.06 -13.16
CA GLY A 256 -18.49 -33.14 -12.41
C GLY A 256 -17.40 -32.65 -11.44
N MET A 257 -16.67 -31.60 -11.80
CA MET A 257 -15.66 -30.95 -10.95
C MET A 257 -16.32 -30.16 -9.83
N LEU A 258 -17.35 -29.36 -10.12
CA LEU A 258 -18.18 -28.68 -9.12
C LEU A 258 -18.73 -29.69 -8.10
N ARG A 259 -19.25 -30.83 -8.57
CA ARG A 259 -19.72 -31.89 -7.68
C ARG A 259 -18.61 -32.44 -6.77
N LYS A 260 -17.41 -32.64 -7.29
CA LYS A 260 -16.28 -33.16 -6.51
C LYS A 260 -15.86 -32.15 -5.44
N TYR A 261 -15.83 -30.88 -5.80
CA TYR A 261 -15.52 -29.77 -4.89
C TYR A 261 -16.54 -29.69 -3.76
N LEU A 262 -17.85 -29.63 -4.08
CA LEU A 262 -18.93 -29.59 -3.08
C LEU A 262 -18.99 -30.83 -2.17
N LEU A 263 -18.46 -31.96 -2.62
CA LEU A 263 -18.37 -33.20 -1.83
C LEU A 263 -17.06 -33.32 -1.04
N GLY A 264 -16.15 -32.36 -1.15
CA GLY A 264 -14.85 -32.38 -0.48
C GLY A 264 -13.88 -33.44 -1.01
N PHE A 265 -14.03 -33.87 -2.27
CA PHE A 265 -13.06 -34.76 -2.92
C PHE A 265 -11.87 -34.01 -3.53
N ILE A 266 -12.01 -32.70 -3.72
CA ILE A 266 -10.95 -31.77 -4.14
C ILE A 266 -11.14 -30.47 -3.33
N ASP A 267 -10.03 -29.82 -2.99
CA ASP A 267 -10.02 -28.58 -2.21
C ASP A 267 -9.93 -27.32 -3.10
N GLY A 268 -9.92 -27.50 -4.43
CA GLY A 268 -9.81 -26.42 -5.41
C GLY A 268 -9.65 -26.96 -6.84
N PHE A 269 -9.46 -26.06 -7.79
CA PHE A 269 -9.33 -26.36 -9.22
C PHE A 269 -7.93 -26.01 -9.73
N ASN A 270 -7.49 -26.67 -10.81
CA ASN A 270 -6.19 -26.40 -11.42
C ASN A 270 -6.21 -25.17 -12.34
N TYR A 271 -7.40 -24.77 -12.79
CA TYR A 271 -7.62 -23.57 -13.57
C TYR A 271 -7.62 -22.36 -12.65
N GLU A 272 -6.90 -21.31 -13.03
CA GLU A 272 -6.71 -20.09 -12.24
C GLU A 272 -8.05 -19.46 -11.83
N TYR A 273 -9.01 -19.40 -12.76
CA TYR A 273 -10.36 -18.87 -12.52
C TYR A 273 -11.39 -19.94 -12.17
N GLY A 274 -10.96 -21.13 -11.74
CA GLY A 274 -11.86 -22.26 -11.53
C GLY A 274 -12.84 -22.03 -10.38
N LEU A 275 -12.48 -21.25 -9.35
CA LEU A 275 -13.37 -20.93 -8.23
C LEU A 275 -14.42 -19.91 -8.67
N GLU A 276 -13.99 -18.88 -9.40
CA GLU A 276 -14.83 -17.83 -9.98
C GLU A 276 -15.80 -18.41 -11.01
N ALA A 277 -15.35 -19.33 -11.87
CA ALA A 277 -16.22 -20.02 -12.82
C ALA A 277 -17.20 -21.00 -12.14
N ALA A 278 -16.91 -21.44 -10.91
CA ALA A 278 -17.76 -22.34 -10.14
C ALA A 278 -18.85 -21.61 -9.33
N ASP A 279 -18.68 -20.31 -9.05
CA ASP A 279 -19.69 -19.41 -8.50
C ASP A 279 -20.58 -18.88 -9.65
N ILE A 280 -21.67 -19.59 -9.90
CA ILE A 280 -22.51 -19.39 -11.09
C ILE A 280 -23.51 -18.26 -10.90
N ASN A 281 -23.93 -17.99 -9.66
CA ASN A 281 -24.82 -16.88 -9.35
C ASN A 281 -24.07 -15.61 -8.89
N GLY A 282 -22.75 -15.66 -8.73
CA GLY A 282 -21.90 -14.53 -8.41
C GLY A 282 -22.12 -13.99 -7.00
N ASP A 283 -22.52 -14.83 -6.05
CA ASP A 283 -22.77 -14.41 -4.67
C ASP A 283 -21.55 -14.57 -3.74
N GLY A 284 -20.44 -15.10 -4.27
CA GLY A 284 -19.19 -15.32 -3.57
C GLY A 284 -19.08 -16.68 -2.87
N ASP A 285 -20.17 -17.47 -2.83
CA ASP A 285 -20.21 -18.78 -2.17
C ASP A 285 -20.43 -19.90 -3.20
N ILE A 286 -19.48 -20.85 -3.32
CA ILE A 286 -19.66 -22.03 -4.19
C ILE A 286 -20.44 -23.12 -3.43
N ASP A 287 -21.74 -23.25 -3.72
CA ASP A 287 -22.62 -24.12 -2.97
C ASP A 287 -23.66 -24.92 -3.81
N SER A 288 -24.70 -25.42 -3.13
CA SER A 288 -25.77 -26.21 -3.77
C SER A 288 -26.64 -25.41 -4.75
N ILE A 289 -26.63 -24.09 -4.66
CA ILE A 289 -27.35 -23.15 -5.53
C ILE A 289 -26.67 -23.15 -6.89
N ASP A 290 -25.34 -22.98 -6.96
CA ASP A 290 -24.56 -23.06 -8.21
C ASP A 290 -24.78 -24.39 -8.89
N PHE A 291 -24.66 -25.48 -8.12
CA PHE A 291 -24.90 -26.82 -8.63
C PHE A 291 -26.30 -26.97 -9.24
N GLY A 292 -27.31 -26.35 -8.61
CA GLY A 292 -28.67 -26.31 -9.11
C GLY A 292 -28.82 -25.53 -10.42
N ILE A 293 -28.13 -24.39 -10.54
CA ILE A 293 -28.15 -23.53 -11.74
C ILE A 293 -27.39 -24.21 -12.89
N TYR A 294 -26.19 -24.74 -12.64
CA TYR A 294 -25.43 -25.52 -13.61
C TYR A 294 -26.29 -26.66 -14.17
N ARG A 295 -26.97 -27.40 -13.30
CA ARG A 295 -27.85 -28.50 -13.72
C ARG A 295 -28.98 -28.02 -14.64
N LYS A 296 -29.58 -26.86 -14.36
CA LYS A 296 -30.60 -26.27 -15.24
C LYS A 296 -30.04 -25.93 -16.61
N TYR A 297 -28.81 -25.43 -16.66
CA TYR A 297 -28.10 -25.12 -17.90
C TYR A 297 -27.86 -26.39 -18.74
N LEU A 298 -27.29 -27.44 -18.16
CA LEU A 298 -27.08 -28.72 -18.85
C LEU A 298 -28.37 -29.41 -19.31
N LEU A 299 -29.49 -29.12 -18.66
CA LEU A 299 -30.82 -29.60 -19.05
C LEU A 299 -31.52 -28.71 -20.10
N GLY A 300 -30.90 -27.60 -20.49
CA GLY A 300 -31.49 -26.62 -21.43
C GLY A 300 -32.68 -25.86 -20.85
N VAL A 301 -32.85 -25.84 -19.52
CA VAL A 301 -33.88 -25.03 -18.84
C VAL A 301 -33.50 -23.55 -18.88
N ILE A 302 -32.20 -23.26 -18.81
CA ILE A 302 -31.59 -21.97 -19.11
C ILE A 302 -30.55 -22.17 -20.22
N THR A 303 -30.31 -21.15 -21.04
CA THR A 303 -29.49 -21.26 -22.26
C THR A 303 -28.10 -20.65 -22.11
N GLU A 304 -27.85 -19.93 -21.03
CA GLU A 304 -26.59 -19.26 -20.73
C GLU A 304 -26.38 -19.20 -19.22
N LEU A 305 -25.11 -19.13 -18.81
CA LEU A 305 -24.69 -18.80 -17.45
C LEU A 305 -24.08 -17.40 -17.50
N THR A 306 -24.62 -16.49 -16.69
CA THR A 306 -24.18 -15.09 -16.64
C THR A 306 -24.25 -14.62 -15.19
N ILE A 307 -23.22 -13.88 -14.77
CA ILE A 307 -23.14 -13.19 -13.48
C ILE A 307 -23.60 -11.73 -13.67
#